data_AF-A0A7J0FKS4-F1
#
_entry.id   AF-A0A7J0FKS4-F1
#
_cell.length_a   1.000
_cell.length_b   1.000
_cell.length_c   1.000
_cell.angle_alpha   90.00
_cell.angle_beta   90.00
_cell.angle_gamma   90.00
#
_symmetry.space_group_name_H-M   'P 1'
#
loop_
_entity.id
_entity.type
_entity.pdbx_description
1 polymer ?
#
loop_
_entity_poly.entity_id
_entity_poly.type
_entity_poly.pdbx_seq_one_letter_code
_entity_poly.pdbx_strand_id
1 'polypeptide(L)'
;MFDKVLLISEGYPVYYGKARESMDYLSSLRFVPDIAMNAAEFFLDLATGQVTDIGIPEELHVSHATADHKKVVIKNGHCANFLNLLLTMPENVWPTLVEIPNWHGSSAQRSGLHIPVCCKIYPCMRIGLMFYICIFWTSTSLFGAVYVFPFEKLYLVKERKADMYRLSVYYECSTLCDMVAHVLYPSFFMGILYFMAGFKRTVSCFFMTLSTILLMAITSQGEGEVFGAAVLSIKRAGMTASLVLMLFLLTGGYYVQV
;
A
#
# COMPACT_ATOMS: atom_id res chain seq x y z
N MET A 1 -39.03 -14.23 -4.54
CA MET A 1 -40.00 -13.35 -3.84
C MET A 1 -39.73 -13.47 -2.36
N PHE A 2 -39.70 -12.37 -1.60
CA PHE A 2 -39.31 -12.41 -0.18
C PHE A 2 -40.43 -12.99 0.69
N ASP A 3 -40.10 -13.90 1.61
CA ASP A 3 -41.07 -14.50 2.54
C ASP A 3 -41.34 -13.61 3.76
N LYS A 4 -40.30 -12.91 4.22
CA LYS A 4 -40.34 -11.95 5.33
C LYS A 4 -39.65 -10.65 4.95
N VAL A 5 -40.15 -9.55 5.50
CA VAL A 5 -39.59 -8.21 5.32
C VAL A 5 -39.29 -7.64 6.70
N LEU A 6 -38.09 -7.06 6.84
CA LEU A 6 -37.66 -6.27 8.00
C LEU A 6 -37.40 -4.86 7.50
N LEU A 7 -38.21 -3.90 7.94
CA LEU A 7 -38.05 -2.48 7.66
C LEU A 7 -37.36 -1.82 8.84
N ILE A 8 -36.24 -1.12 8.59
CA ILE A 8 -35.47 -0.40 9.60
C ILE A 8 -35.34 1.06 9.16
N SER A 9 -35.60 1.99 10.07
CA SER A 9 -35.34 3.42 9.90
C SER A 9 -34.52 3.93 11.09
N GLU A 10 -33.45 4.67 10.81
CA GLU A 10 -32.54 5.24 11.83
C GLU A 10 -32.03 4.23 12.89
N GLY A 11 -31.88 2.96 12.50
CA GLY A 11 -31.43 1.89 13.40
C GLY A 11 -32.52 1.24 14.24
N TYR A 12 -33.79 1.67 14.12
CA TYR A 12 -34.95 1.07 14.77
C TYR A 12 -35.80 0.25 13.79
N PRO A 13 -36.27 -0.94 14.18
CA PRO A 13 -37.17 -1.74 13.35
C PRO A 13 -38.58 -1.12 13.33
N VAL A 14 -39.05 -0.77 12.14
CA VAL A 14 -40.39 -0.20 11.89
C VAL A 14 -41.43 -1.30 11.64
N TYR A 15 -41.03 -2.38 10.96
CA TYR A 15 -41.90 -3.53 10.69
C TYR A 15 -41.07 -4.81 10.54
N TYR A 16 -41.57 -5.92 11.07
CA TYR A 16 -41.03 -7.25 10.85
C TYR A 16 -42.18 -8.25 10.69
N GLY A 17 -42.26 -8.91 9.54
CA GLY A 17 -43.36 -9.84 9.29
C GLY A 17 -43.32 -10.41 7.88
N LYS A 18 -44.44 -11.03 7.45
CA LYS A 18 -44.55 -11.54 6.07
C LYS A 18 -44.63 -10.39 5.09
N ALA A 19 -44.04 -10.57 3.90
CA ALA A 19 -44.06 -9.58 2.82
C ALA A 19 -45.47 -9.30 2.26
N ARG A 20 -46.42 -10.23 2.44
CA ARG A 20 -47.80 -10.06 1.96
C ARG A 20 -48.65 -9.19 2.89
N GLU A 21 -48.36 -9.24 4.18
CA GLU A 21 -49.11 -8.54 5.24
C GLU A 21 -48.54 -7.14 5.53
N SER A 22 -47.39 -6.79 4.94
CA SER A 22 -46.67 -5.55 5.22
C SER A 22 -47.38 -4.29 4.72
N MET A 23 -48.06 -4.35 3.58
CA MET A 23 -48.83 -3.20 3.06
C MET A 23 -50.11 -2.99 3.87
N ASP A 24 -50.76 -4.07 4.31
CA ASP A 24 -51.95 -4.00 5.15
C ASP A 24 -51.62 -3.40 6.53
N TYR A 25 -50.48 -3.78 7.11
CA TYR A 25 -49.97 -3.20 8.35
C TYR A 25 -49.71 -1.69 8.23
N LEU A 26 -48.98 -1.25 7.19
CA LEU A 26 -48.71 0.18 6.99
C LEU A 26 -49.97 0.98 6.67
N SER A 27 -50.90 0.39 5.92
CA SER A 27 -52.22 1.00 5.66
C SER A 27 -53.03 1.16 6.95
N SER A 28 -52.93 0.22 7.89
CA SER A 28 -53.57 0.32 9.22
C SER A 28 -52.99 1.48 10.06
N LEU A 29 -51.71 1.80 9.84
CA LEU A 29 -51.00 2.93 10.44
C LEU A 29 -51.20 4.24 9.67
N ARG A 30 -52.12 4.27 8.68
CA ARG A 30 -52.45 5.42 7.83
C ARG A 30 -51.35 5.84 6.85
N PHE A 31 -50.32 5.03 6.64
CA PHE A 31 -49.34 5.23 5.57
C PHE A 31 -49.83 4.53 4.32
N VAL A 32 -50.34 5.31 3.37
CA VAL A 32 -50.87 4.81 2.10
C VAL A 32 -50.12 5.51 0.96
N PRO A 33 -49.69 4.79 -0.08
CA PRO A 33 -49.08 5.41 -1.25
C PRO A 33 -50.13 6.21 -2.03
N ASP A 34 -49.85 7.49 -2.32
CA ASP A 34 -50.77 8.36 -3.08
C ASP A 34 -50.75 8.03 -4.58
N ILE A 35 -49.68 7.39 -5.06
CA ILE A 35 -49.48 6.97 -6.44
C ILE A 35 -49.20 5.47 -6.47
N ALA A 36 -49.64 4.79 -7.53
CA ALA A 36 -49.28 3.39 -7.76
C ALA A 36 -47.75 3.25 -7.94
N MET A 37 -47.07 2.82 -6.89
CA MET A 37 -45.61 2.63 -6.85
C MET A 37 -45.24 1.19 -6.46
N ASN A 38 -43.99 0.81 -6.69
CA ASN A 38 -43.49 -0.49 -6.26
C ASN A 38 -43.39 -0.56 -4.72
N ALA A 39 -43.84 -1.64 -4.09
CA ALA A 39 -43.84 -1.77 -2.64
C ALA A 39 -42.44 -1.61 -2.00
N ALA A 40 -41.38 -2.05 -2.70
CA ALA A 40 -40.00 -1.87 -2.24
C ALA A 40 -39.57 -0.39 -2.21
N GLU A 41 -40.08 0.42 -3.14
CA GLU A 41 -39.81 1.85 -3.24
C GLU A 41 -40.56 2.60 -2.13
N PHE A 42 -41.82 2.24 -1.88
CA PHE A 42 -42.61 2.78 -0.77
C PHE A 42 -41.95 2.52 0.60
N PHE A 43 -41.44 1.31 0.83
CA PHE A 43 -40.71 1.01 2.07
C PHE A 43 -39.43 1.84 2.21
N LEU A 44 -38.71 2.10 1.11
CA LEU A 44 -37.49 2.90 1.12
C LEU A 44 -37.80 4.38 1.40
N ASP A 45 -38.84 4.94 0.79
CA ASP A 45 -39.24 6.33 1.01
C ASP A 45 -39.72 6.55 2.45
N LEU A 46 -40.48 5.60 2.99
CA LEU A 46 -40.88 5.60 4.40
C LEU A 46 -39.68 5.48 5.35
N ALA A 47 -38.70 4.61 5.05
CA ALA A 47 -37.52 4.42 5.89
C ALA A 47 -36.55 5.60 5.83
N THR A 48 -36.53 6.35 4.72
CA THR A 48 -35.66 7.50 4.49
C THR A 48 -36.31 8.85 4.84
N GLY A 49 -37.61 8.87 5.11
CA GLY A 49 -38.36 10.10 5.41
C GLY A 49 -38.59 11.00 4.20
N GLN A 50 -38.56 10.44 2.98
CA GLN A 50 -38.95 11.15 1.75
C GLN A 50 -40.49 11.11 1.64
N VAL A 51 -41.16 12.21 2.00
CA VAL A 51 -42.63 12.29 2.12
C VAL A 51 -43.30 13.00 0.95
N THR A 52 -42.72 12.94 -0.26
CA THR A 52 -43.31 13.68 -1.40
C THR A 52 -44.61 13.06 -1.90
N ASP A 53 -44.81 11.75 -1.68
CA ASP A 53 -45.88 10.96 -2.31
C ASP A 53 -46.57 9.97 -1.34
N ILE A 54 -46.45 10.21 -0.02
CA ILE A 54 -47.01 9.37 1.06
C ILE A 54 -47.96 10.20 1.92
N GLY A 55 -49.22 9.77 2.05
CA GLY A 55 -50.17 10.36 2.99
C GLY A 55 -49.75 10.05 4.44
N ILE A 56 -49.44 11.09 5.23
CA ILE A 56 -49.18 10.98 6.68
C ILE A 56 -50.35 11.63 7.45
N PRO A 57 -50.85 11.01 8.55
CA PRO A 57 -51.86 11.65 9.40
C PRO A 57 -51.32 12.89 10.13
N GLU A 58 -52.15 13.94 10.19
CA GLU A 58 -51.85 15.30 10.69
C GLU A 58 -51.50 15.40 12.20
N GLU A 59 -51.48 14.28 12.94
CA GLU A 59 -51.24 14.27 14.39
C GLU A 59 -49.76 14.22 14.81
N LEU A 60 -48.80 14.07 13.88
CA LEU A 60 -47.38 14.17 14.19
C LEU A 60 -46.82 15.61 14.11
N HIS A 61 -47.66 16.60 13.78
CA HIS A 61 -47.23 17.98 13.53
C HIS A 61 -47.16 18.90 14.76
N VAL A 62 -47.44 18.42 15.98
CA VAL A 62 -47.31 19.25 17.20
C VAL A 62 -46.47 18.54 18.27
N SER A 63 -45.16 18.60 18.09
CA SER A 63 -44.19 18.91 19.16
C SER A 63 -42.85 19.28 18.55
N HIS A 64 -42.82 20.44 17.88
CA HIS A 64 -41.59 21.21 17.74
C HIS A 64 -41.24 21.81 19.09
N ALA A 65 -40.32 21.19 19.83
CA ALA A 65 -39.30 21.85 20.65
C ALA A 65 -38.54 20.82 21.49
N THR A 66 -37.40 20.35 20.98
CA THR A 66 -36.08 20.74 21.49
C THR A 66 -34.99 20.08 20.64
N ALA A 67 -34.06 20.92 20.21
CA ALA A 67 -32.69 20.72 19.74
C ALA A 67 -32.16 19.31 19.41
N ASP A 68 -31.34 19.29 18.35
CA ASP A 68 -30.40 18.23 17.97
C ASP A 68 -30.94 17.02 17.22
N HIS A 69 -31.23 17.19 15.92
CA HIS A 69 -30.69 16.31 14.87
C HIS A 69 -30.79 16.97 13.48
N LYS A 70 -30.03 18.06 13.29
CA LYS A 70 -29.53 18.41 11.95
C LYS A 70 -28.35 17.49 11.64
N LYS A 71 -28.63 16.41 10.92
CA LYS A 71 -27.74 15.61 10.06
C LYS A 71 -28.69 14.57 9.47
N VAL A 72 -28.91 14.52 8.16
CA VAL A 72 -28.03 13.78 7.24
C VAL A 72 -28.35 14.24 5.81
N VAL A 73 -27.38 14.89 5.16
CA VAL A 73 -26.74 14.41 3.92
C VAL A 73 -27.71 14.23 2.73
N ILE A 74 -27.79 15.27 1.89
CA ILE A 74 -27.94 15.05 0.45
C ILE A 74 -26.54 14.92 -0.12
N LYS A 75 -26.11 13.69 -0.43
CA LYS A 75 -25.14 13.44 -1.50
C LYS A 75 -25.08 11.96 -1.86
N ASN A 76 -25.81 11.62 -2.92
CA ASN A 76 -25.51 10.64 -3.95
C ASN A 76 -26.11 11.25 -5.24
N GLY A 77 -25.55 11.24 -6.43
CA GLY A 77 -24.40 10.58 -7.03
C GLY A 77 -24.73 10.50 -8.52
N HIS A 78 -23.78 10.82 -9.41
CA HIS A 78 -23.55 10.12 -10.69
C HIS A 78 -22.39 10.71 -11.50
N CYS A 79 -21.70 9.79 -12.16
CA CYS A 79 -20.56 9.94 -13.05
C CYS A 79 -20.84 10.82 -14.28
N ALA A 80 -19.83 11.60 -14.68
CA ALA A 80 -19.30 11.61 -16.05
C ALA A 80 -18.16 12.64 -16.13
N ASN A 81 -16.94 12.16 -16.36
CA ASN A 81 -16.04 12.62 -17.42
C ASN A 81 -14.64 12.04 -17.21
N PHE A 82 -14.50 10.85 -17.75
CA PHE A 82 -13.26 10.24 -18.16
C PHE A 82 -12.85 10.86 -19.50
N LEU A 83 -12.34 12.09 -19.50
CA LEU A 83 -11.52 12.67 -20.58
C LEU A 83 -10.98 14.05 -20.15
N ASN A 84 -9.85 14.08 -19.44
CA ASN A 84 -8.86 15.18 -19.40
C ASN A 84 -7.87 15.00 -18.24
N LEU A 85 -7.13 13.89 -18.25
CA LEU A 85 -5.82 13.86 -17.60
C LEU A 85 -4.91 12.79 -18.21
N LEU A 86 -4.81 12.85 -19.53
CA LEU A 86 -3.66 12.37 -20.28
C LEU A 86 -3.11 13.61 -20.98
N LEU A 87 -1.80 13.84 -20.86
CA LEU A 87 -1.02 15.03 -21.26
C LEU A 87 -0.76 16.04 -20.13
N THR A 88 0.17 15.70 -19.24
CA THR A 88 1.36 16.53 -18.93
C THR A 88 2.21 15.80 -17.89
N MET A 89 2.94 14.78 -18.35
CA MET A 89 4.17 14.34 -17.70
C MET A 89 5.28 14.46 -18.75
N PRO A 90 6.29 15.30 -18.55
CA PRO A 90 7.36 15.52 -19.51
C PRO A 90 8.26 14.28 -19.66
N GLU A 91 8.54 13.92 -20.91
CA GLU A 91 9.51 12.91 -21.34
C GLU A 91 10.94 13.41 -21.18
N ASN A 92 11.64 13.09 -20.09
CA ASN A 92 13.11 13.18 -20.00
C ASN A 92 13.66 13.01 -18.59
N VAL A 93 13.89 11.76 -18.15
CA VAL A 93 14.96 11.49 -17.15
C VAL A 93 15.69 10.17 -17.49
N TRP A 94 16.32 10.16 -18.65
CA TRP A 94 17.59 9.48 -18.93
C TRP A 94 18.28 10.39 -19.96
N PRO A 95 19.36 11.11 -19.60
CA PRO A 95 20.64 10.48 -19.27
C PRO A 95 21.38 11.15 -18.08
N THR A 96 22.00 10.34 -17.23
CA THR A 96 23.20 10.77 -16.49
C THR A 96 24.06 9.54 -16.19
N LEU A 97 24.34 8.79 -17.26
CA LEU A 97 25.59 8.04 -17.40
C LEU A 97 26.34 8.73 -18.53
N VAL A 98 27.62 9.04 -18.27
CA VAL A 98 28.58 9.74 -19.13
C VAL A 98 28.56 11.27 -19.02
N GLU A 99 29.18 11.77 -17.93
CA GLU A 99 30.12 12.88 -18.06
C GLU A 99 31.46 12.45 -17.45
N ILE A 100 32.37 12.09 -18.35
CA ILE A 100 33.81 12.00 -18.08
C ILE A 100 34.30 13.45 -18.01
N PRO A 101 34.99 13.89 -16.95
CA PRO A 101 35.64 15.19 -16.98
C PRO A 101 36.76 15.14 -18.03
N ASN A 102 36.64 15.99 -19.05
CA ASN A 102 37.69 16.30 -20.01
C ASN A 102 38.96 16.78 -19.26
N TRP A 103 39.91 15.86 -19.04
CA TRP A 103 41.28 16.21 -18.69
C TRP A 103 42.05 16.57 -19.95
N HIS A 104 41.87 17.81 -20.41
CA HIS A 104 42.75 18.39 -21.41
C HIS A 104 43.88 19.15 -20.71
N GLY A 105 45.09 18.60 -20.80
CA GLY A 105 46.34 19.37 -20.73
C GLY A 105 47.02 19.49 -19.37
N SER A 106 47.88 18.52 -19.05
CA SER A 106 49.26 18.90 -18.71
C SER A 106 50.23 17.79 -19.11
N SER A 107 50.95 18.08 -20.19
CA SER A 107 52.17 17.42 -20.60
C SER A 107 53.22 17.49 -19.49
N ALA A 108 53.55 16.35 -18.88
CA ALA A 108 54.74 16.19 -18.06
C ALA A 108 55.44 14.87 -18.40
N GLN A 109 56.28 14.96 -19.45
CA GLN A 109 57.66 14.48 -19.48
C GLN A 109 58.02 13.23 -18.64
N ARG A 110 58.12 12.09 -19.35
CA ARG A 110 59.27 11.16 -19.37
C ARG A 110 60.22 11.20 -18.15
N SER A 111 60.11 10.25 -17.21
CA SER A 111 61.19 9.40 -16.65
C SER A 111 60.78 8.72 -15.32
N GLY A 112 61.01 7.40 -15.23
CA GLY A 112 61.24 6.64 -13.98
C GLY A 112 60.20 6.68 -12.85
N LEU A 113 59.57 5.52 -12.57
CA LEU A 113 59.07 5.14 -11.24
C LEU A 113 57.88 5.94 -10.66
N HIS A 114 56.64 5.70 -11.12
CA HIS A 114 55.42 6.17 -10.43
C HIS A 114 54.24 5.20 -10.58
N ILE A 115 54.10 4.28 -9.62
CA ILE A 115 52.81 3.69 -9.23
C ILE A 115 52.56 4.30 -7.84
N PRO A 116 51.60 5.25 -7.62
CA PRO A 116 50.36 4.86 -6.93
C PRO A 116 49.23 5.93 -6.97
N VAL A 117 48.41 5.99 -8.01
CA VAL A 117 47.05 6.59 -7.88
C VAL A 117 46.00 5.50 -8.08
N CYS A 118 46.17 4.70 -9.14
CA CYS A 118 45.30 3.56 -9.43
C CYS A 118 45.28 2.50 -8.31
N CYS A 119 46.42 2.25 -7.63
CA CYS A 119 46.52 1.26 -6.56
C CYS A 119 45.85 1.68 -5.24
N LYS A 120 45.73 2.99 -4.97
CA LYS A 120 44.97 3.54 -3.83
C LYS A 120 43.48 3.71 -4.14
N ILE A 121 43.12 3.92 -5.42
CA ILE A 121 41.74 4.04 -5.89
C ILE A 121 41.03 2.67 -5.91
N TYR A 122 41.74 1.62 -6.29
CA TYR A 122 41.15 0.28 -6.39
C TYR A 122 40.51 -0.24 -5.07
N PRO A 123 41.14 -0.11 -3.89
CA PRO A 123 40.51 -0.52 -2.64
C PRO A 123 39.32 0.38 -2.26
N CYS A 124 39.38 1.71 -2.45
CA CYS A 124 38.23 2.55 -2.10
C CYS A 124 37.02 2.30 -3.02
N MET A 125 37.23 2.02 -4.31
CA MET A 125 36.18 1.61 -5.23
C MET A 125 35.55 0.26 -4.84
N ARG A 126 36.35 -0.68 -4.31
CA ARG A 126 35.85 -1.98 -3.82
C ARG A 126 34.97 -1.83 -2.58
N ILE A 127 35.37 -1.03 -1.59
CA ILE A 127 34.54 -0.77 -0.40
C ILE A 127 33.23 -0.08 -0.83
N GLY A 128 33.31 0.93 -1.70
CA GLY A 128 32.12 1.64 -2.19
C GLY A 128 31.14 0.73 -2.93
N LEU A 129 31.64 -0.21 -3.75
CA LEU A 129 30.80 -1.19 -4.44
C LEU A 129 30.09 -2.14 -3.48
N MET A 130 30.77 -2.64 -2.44
CA MET A 130 30.15 -3.52 -1.45
C MET A 130 29.05 -2.80 -0.67
N PHE A 131 29.30 -1.53 -0.29
CA PHE A 131 28.32 -0.69 0.38
C PHE A 131 27.09 -0.42 -0.51
N TYR A 132 27.31 -0.09 -1.78
CA TYR A 132 26.24 0.11 -2.74
C TYR A 132 25.37 -1.14 -2.91
N ILE A 133 25.98 -2.31 -3.04
CA ILE A 133 25.24 -3.58 -3.13
C ILE A 133 24.36 -3.78 -1.89
N CYS A 134 24.91 -3.57 -0.68
CA CYS A 134 24.13 -3.69 0.55
C CYS A 134 22.93 -2.74 0.56
N ILE A 135 23.13 -1.45 0.23
CA ILE A 135 22.04 -0.46 0.23
C ILE A 135 21.00 -0.78 -0.81
N PHE A 136 21.42 -1.14 -2.02
CA PHE A 136 20.52 -1.44 -3.14
C PHE A 136 19.53 -2.55 -2.76
N TRP A 137 20.05 -3.64 -2.19
CA TRP A 137 19.24 -4.77 -1.76
C TRP A 137 18.40 -4.43 -0.52
N THR A 138 18.96 -3.70 0.46
CA THR A 138 18.20 -3.28 1.66
C THR A 138 17.01 -2.42 1.27
N SER A 139 17.25 -1.38 0.46
CA SER A 139 16.23 -0.42 0.06
C SER A 139 15.15 -1.07 -0.79
N THR A 140 15.52 -1.93 -1.74
CA THR A 140 14.55 -2.59 -2.63
C THR A 140 13.62 -3.51 -1.83
N SER A 141 14.17 -4.32 -0.92
CA SER A 141 13.36 -5.20 -0.06
C SER A 141 12.51 -4.43 0.96
N LEU A 142 13.06 -3.38 1.60
CA LEU A 142 12.35 -2.58 2.59
C LEU A 142 11.13 -1.90 1.97
N PHE A 143 11.31 -1.17 0.86
CA PHE A 143 10.19 -0.49 0.21
C PHE A 143 9.21 -1.47 -0.44
N GLY A 144 9.67 -2.63 -0.91
CA GLY A 144 8.77 -3.70 -1.38
C GLY A 144 7.82 -4.15 -0.26
N ALA A 145 8.38 -4.55 0.88
CA ALA A 145 7.65 -5.13 2.00
C ALA A 145 6.75 -4.15 2.77
N VAL A 146 7.19 -2.89 2.95
CA VAL A 146 6.44 -1.88 3.74
C VAL A 146 5.04 -1.59 3.19
N TYR A 147 4.86 -1.72 1.88
CA TYR A 147 3.58 -1.44 1.24
C TYR A 147 2.63 -2.63 1.16
N VAL A 148 3.13 -3.88 1.25
CA VAL A 148 2.32 -5.11 1.10
C VAL A 148 1.13 -5.09 2.06
N PHE A 149 1.40 -5.02 3.36
CA PHE A 149 0.37 -5.10 4.40
C PHE A 149 -0.69 -3.99 4.35
N PRO A 150 -0.36 -2.68 4.20
CA PRO A 150 -1.38 -1.63 4.13
C PRO A 150 -2.26 -1.72 2.87
N PHE A 151 -1.76 -2.24 1.74
CA PHE A 151 -2.56 -2.46 0.54
C PHE A 151 -3.51 -3.66 0.72
N GLU A 152 -3.03 -4.75 1.29
CA GLU A 152 -3.80 -6.01 1.41
C GLU A 152 -4.84 -6.00 2.54
N LYS A 153 -4.65 -5.14 3.55
CA LYS A 153 -5.55 -4.97 4.71
C LYS A 153 -7.03 -4.84 4.31
N LEU A 154 -7.33 -4.10 3.24
CA LEU A 154 -8.71 -3.86 2.80
C LEU A 154 -9.44 -5.16 2.42
N TYR A 155 -8.69 -6.11 1.86
CA TYR A 155 -9.19 -7.43 1.46
C TYR A 155 -9.27 -8.35 2.68
N LEU A 156 -8.21 -8.38 3.51
CA LEU A 156 -8.13 -9.23 4.70
C LEU A 156 -9.26 -8.99 5.72
N VAL A 157 -9.69 -7.73 5.90
CA VAL A 157 -10.81 -7.43 6.82
C VAL A 157 -12.13 -7.99 6.29
N LYS A 158 -12.33 -8.02 4.98
CA LYS A 158 -13.55 -8.59 4.37
C LYS A 158 -13.54 -10.11 4.47
N GLU A 159 -12.41 -10.74 4.15
CA GLU A 159 -12.27 -12.20 4.20
C GLU A 159 -12.32 -12.77 5.62
N ARG A 160 -11.77 -12.03 6.61
CA ARG A 160 -11.89 -12.42 8.02
C ARG A 160 -13.34 -12.34 8.51
N LYS A 161 -14.12 -11.35 8.07
CA LYS A 161 -15.56 -11.28 8.44
C LYS A 161 -16.38 -12.41 7.83
N ALA A 162 -15.89 -13.01 6.75
CA ALA A 162 -16.50 -14.18 6.12
C ALA A 162 -15.93 -15.51 6.66
N ASP A 163 -15.04 -15.48 7.67
CA ASP A 163 -14.37 -16.64 8.27
C ASP A 163 -13.74 -17.61 7.24
N MET A 164 -13.24 -17.08 6.12
CA MET A 164 -12.67 -17.90 5.04
C MET A 164 -11.28 -18.48 5.40
N TYR A 165 -10.39 -17.67 5.96
CA TYR A 165 -9.01 -18.06 6.28
C TYR A 165 -8.49 -17.42 7.58
N ARG A 166 -7.60 -18.12 8.28
CA ARG A 166 -6.85 -17.56 9.41
C ARG A 166 -5.77 -16.61 8.91
N LEU A 167 -5.59 -15.49 9.62
CA LEU A 167 -4.56 -14.48 9.30
C LEU A 167 -3.14 -15.04 9.32
N SER A 168 -2.85 -16.03 10.17
CA SER A 168 -1.53 -16.66 10.26
C SER A 168 -1.16 -17.44 9.00
N VAL A 169 -2.10 -18.18 8.42
CA VAL A 169 -1.87 -18.97 7.19
C VAL A 169 -1.63 -18.05 6.00
N TYR A 170 -2.40 -16.96 5.92
CA TYR A 170 -2.16 -15.93 4.92
C TYR A 170 -0.77 -15.34 5.02
N TYR A 171 -0.37 -14.94 6.24
CA TYR A 171 0.93 -14.33 6.50
C TYR A 171 2.08 -15.28 6.13
N GLU A 172 2.06 -16.51 6.62
CA GLU A 172 3.11 -17.50 6.33
C GLU A 172 3.23 -17.78 4.83
N CYS A 173 2.11 -17.98 4.13
CA CYS A 173 2.13 -18.24 2.69
C CYS A 173 2.62 -17.03 1.88
N SER A 174 2.13 -15.83 2.20
CA SER A 174 2.52 -14.60 1.51
C SER A 174 4.01 -14.30 1.69
N THR A 175 4.51 -14.33 2.93
CA THR A 175 5.93 -14.09 3.22
C THR A 175 6.82 -15.14 2.55
N LEU A 176 6.42 -16.42 2.51
CA LEU A 176 7.19 -17.46 1.82
C LEU A 176 7.24 -17.25 0.30
N CYS A 177 6.13 -16.84 -0.33
CA CYS A 177 6.09 -16.52 -1.76
C CYS A 177 7.04 -15.36 -2.11
N ASP A 178 7.02 -14.29 -1.31
CA ASP A 178 7.88 -13.13 -1.51
C ASP A 178 9.36 -13.45 -1.24
N MET A 179 9.63 -14.29 -0.25
CA MET A 179 10.99 -14.74 0.09
C MET A 179 11.67 -15.48 -1.09
N VAL A 180 10.92 -16.25 -1.88
CA VAL A 180 11.48 -16.96 -3.05
C VAL A 180 12.00 -15.96 -4.09
N ALA A 181 11.25 -14.89 -4.38
CA ALA A 181 11.69 -13.85 -5.31
C ALA A 181 12.92 -13.11 -4.77
N HIS A 182 12.96 -12.82 -3.47
CA HIS A 182 14.10 -12.20 -2.80
C HIS A 182 15.33 -13.08 -2.67
N VAL A 183 15.24 -14.40 -2.84
CA VAL A 183 16.43 -15.28 -2.92
C VAL A 183 16.94 -15.37 -4.35
N LEU A 184 16.05 -15.51 -5.33
CA LEU A 184 16.43 -15.71 -6.73
C LEU A 184 17.07 -14.47 -7.36
N TYR A 185 16.50 -13.28 -7.14
CA TYR A 185 16.96 -12.05 -7.79
C TYR A 185 18.39 -11.63 -7.35
N PRO A 186 18.75 -11.58 -6.05
CA PRO A 186 20.12 -11.30 -5.63
C PRO A 186 21.10 -12.41 -5.97
N SER A 187 20.68 -13.68 -5.96
CA SER A 187 21.55 -14.79 -6.33
C SER A 187 22.01 -14.69 -7.79
N PHE A 188 21.08 -14.39 -8.70
CA PHE A 188 21.39 -14.18 -10.11
C PHE A 188 22.29 -12.96 -10.33
N PHE A 189 21.93 -11.82 -9.72
CA PHE A 189 22.69 -10.58 -9.85
C PHE A 189 24.11 -10.68 -9.27
N MET A 190 24.27 -11.28 -8.09
CA MET A 190 25.58 -11.49 -7.47
C MET A 190 26.42 -12.50 -8.23
N GLY A 191 25.80 -13.51 -8.87
CA GLY A 191 26.49 -14.39 -9.80
C GLY A 191 27.23 -13.60 -10.88
N ILE A 192 26.57 -12.65 -11.53
CA ILE A 192 27.15 -11.85 -12.61
C ILE A 192 28.13 -10.80 -12.07
N LEU A 193 27.69 -9.99 -11.10
CA LEU A 193 28.50 -8.89 -10.55
C LEU A 193 29.80 -9.36 -9.93
N TYR A 194 29.80 -10.52 -9.25
CA TYR A 194 31.00 -11.00 -8.57
C TYR A 194 32.13 -11.30 -9.54
N PHE A 195 31.80 -11.85 -10.71
CA PHE A 195 32.77 -12.13 -11.77
C PHE A 195 33.18 -10.86 -12.53
N MET A 196 32.28 -9.91 -12.74
CA MET A 196 32.59 -8.64 -13.41
C MET A 196 33.45 -7.70 -12.55
N ALA A 197 33.21 -7.66 -11.23
CA ALA A 197 33.91 -6.78 -10.30
C ALA A 197 35.34 -7.24 -9.95
N GLY A 198 35.74 -8.45 -10.36
CA GLY A 198 37.08 -8.97 -10.09
C GLY A 198 37.36 -9.18 -8.59
N PHE A 199 36.37 -9.66 -7.83
CA PHE A 199 36.56 -10.10 -6.44
C PHE A 199 37.45 -11.34 -6.37
N LYS A 200 37.91 -11.69 -5.16
CA LYS A 200 38.77 -12.86 -4.97
C LYS A 200 38.05 -14.10 -5.48
N ARG A 201 38.61 -14.80 -6.47
CA ARG A 201 37.97 -15.92 -7.18
C ARG A 201 37.99 -17.24 -6.38
N THR A 202 37.90 -17.13 -5.05
CA THR A 202 37.83 -18.24 -4.11
C THR A 202 36.38 -18.61 -3.89
N VAL A 203 36.04 -19.87 -4.10
CA VAL A 203 34.66 -20.38 -3.98
C VAL A 203 34.08 -20.13 -2.57
N SER A 204 34.88 -20.32 -1.52
CA SER A 204 34.45 -20.05 -0.15
C SER A 204 34.08 -18.58 0.08
N CYS A 205 34.83 -17.64 -0.50
CA CYS A 205 34.54 -16.22 -0.36
C CYS A 205 33.27 -15.83 -1.10
N PHE A 206 33.02 -16.43 -2.27
CA PHE A 206 31.79 -16.21 -3.04
C PHE A 206 30.55 -16.61 -2.23
N PHE A 207 30.53 -17.82 -1.67
CA PHE A 207 29.38 -18.29 -0.89
C PHE A 207 29.18 -17.50 0.41
N MET A 208 30.27 -17.08 1.08
CA MET A 208 30.17 -16.18 2.24
C MET A 208 29.53 -14.84 1.85
N THR A 209 29.98 -14.21 0.75
CA THR A 209 29.40 -12.94 0.29
C THR A 209 27.95 -13.08 -0.15
N LEU A 210 27.61 -14.18 -0.83
CA LEU A 210 26.24 -14.47 -1.25
C LEU A 210 25.34 -14.68 -0.03
N SER A 211 25.78 -15.47 0.95
CA SER A 211 25.04 -15.72 2.19
C SER A 211 24.80 -14.43 2.98
N THR A 212 25.81 -13.56 3.12
CA THR A 212 25.65 -12.27 3.80
C THR A 212 24.59 -11.40 3.15
N ILE A 213 24.57 -11.32 1.81
CA ILE A 213 23.60 -10.50 1.08
C ILE A 213 22.20 -11.09 1.17
N LEU A 214 22.07 -12.42 1.08
CA LEU A 214 20.78 -13.10 1.26
C LEU A 214 20.21 -12.90 2.66
N LEU A 215 21.02 -13.06 3.71
CA LEU A 215 20.60 -12.83 5.09
C LEU A 215 20.17 -11.37 5.31
N MET A 216 20.93 -10.42 4.75
CA MET A 216 20.58 -9.01 4.81
C MET A 216 19.25 -8.73 4.09
N ALA A 217 19.05 -9.28 2.89
CA ALA A 217 17.81 -9.09 2.13
C ALA A 217 16.58 -9.65 2.86
N ILE A 218 16.68 -10.84 3.45
CA ILE A 218 15.61 -11.46 4.24
C ILE A 218 15.32 -10.63 5.50
N THR A 219 16.36 -10.13 6.17
CA THR A 219 16.19 -9.29 7.37
C THR A 219 15.45 -7.99 7.03
N SER A 220 15.83 -7.33 5.92
CA SER A 220 15.19 -6.11 5.44
C SER A 220 13.72 -6.31 5.06
N GLN A 221 13.39 -7.46 4.44
CA GLN A 221 11.99 -7.82 4.17
C GLN A 221 11.18 -7.91 5.47
N GLY A 222 11.70 -8.61 6.48
CA GLY A 222 11.04 -8.74 7.78
C GLY A 222 10.83 -7.39 8.48
N GLU A 223 11.84 -6.51 8.47
CA GLU A 223 11.71 -5.15 8.99
C GLU A 223 10.61 -4.37 8.25
N GLY A 224 10.58 -4.47 6.92
CA GLY A 224 9.59 -3.78 6.11
C GLY A 224 8.15 -4.22 6.40
N GLU A 225 7.91 -5.53 6.53
CA GLU A 225 6.60 -6.06 6.91
C GLU A 225 6.19 -5.59 8.31
N VAL A 226 7.11 -5.58 9.29
CA VAL A 226 6.86 -5.12 10.66
C VAL A 226 6.45 -3.64 10.67
N PHE A 227 7.18 -2.79 9.95
CA PHE A 227 6.84 -1.36 9.87
C PHE A 227 5.55 -1.13 9.07
N GLY A 228 5.30 -1.91 8.01
CA GLY A 228 4.05 -1.88 7.25
C GLY A 228 2.83 -2.23 8.12
N ALA A 229 2.96 -3.27 8.95
CA ALA A 229 1.94 -3.69 9.90
C ALA A 229 1.72 -2.68 11.05
N ALA A 230 2.77 -1.96 11.48
CA ALA A 230 2.66 -0.96 12.54
C ALA A 230 1.95 0.32 12.07
N VAL A 231 2.19 0.77 10.83
CA VAL A 231 1.75 2.10 10.38
C VAL A 231 0.39 2.08 9.68
N LEU A 232 -0.03 0.95 9.07
CA LEU A 232 -1.35 0.71 8.44
C LEU A 232 -1.90 1.85 7.56
N SER A 233 -1.00 2.67 6.99
CA SER A 233 -1.30 3.85 6.19
C SER A 233 -0.19 4.06 5.16
N ILE A 234 -0.54 4.06 3.87
CA ILE A 234 0.41 4.15 2.76
C ILE A 234 1.30 5.41 2.87
N LYS A 235 0.69 6.57 3.15
CA LYS A 235 1.42 7.85 3.23
C LYS A 235 2.45 7.87 4.36
N ARG A 236 2.11 7.29 5.51
CA ARG A 236 3.00 7.27 6.69
C ARG A 236 4.05 6.16 6.57
N ALA A 237 3.69 5.02 5.98
CA ALA A 237 4.57 3.87 5.81
C ALA A 237 5.83 4.23 5.00
N GLY A 238 5.66 4.95 3.88
CA GLY A 238 6.80 5.44 3.09
C GLY A 238 7.74 6.38 3.84
N MET A 239 7.20 7.25 4.71
CA MET A 239 8.00 8.13 5.55
C MET A 239 8.75 7.36 6.65
N THR A 240 8.13 6.37 7.28
CA THR A 240 8.80 5.53 8.28
C THR A 240 9.92 4.70 7.65
N ALA A 241 9.69 4.12 6.47
CA ALA A 241 10.70 3.34 5.75
C ALA A 241 11.93 4.17 5.38
N SER A 242 11.74 5.40 4.86
CA SER A 242 12.86 6.27 4.49
C SER A 242 13.67 6.73 5.71
N LEU A 243 13.01 6.98 6.85
CA LEU A 243 13.70 7.31 8.10
C LEU A 243 14.52 6.14 8.64
N VAL A 244 13.97 4.92 8.61
CA VAL A 244 14.67 3.70 9.03
C VAL A 244 15.88 3.45 8.14
N LEU A 245 15.73 3.55 6.81
CA LEU A 245 16.83 3.42 5.87
C LEU A 245 17.94 4.45 6.13
N MET A 246 17.58 5.71 6.39
CA MET A 246 18.54 6.77 6.68
C MET A 246 19.33 6.48 7.97
N LEU A 247 18.66 5.94 8.99
CA LEU A 247 19.30 5.57 10.25
C LEU A 247 20.36 4.47 10.03
N PHE A 248 19.97 3.39 9.35
CA PHE A 248 20.88 2.27 9.07
C PHE A 248 22.04 2.66 8.16
N LEU A 249 21.79 3.54 7.18
CA LEU A 249 22.82 4.09 6.30
C LEU A 249 23.88 4.87 7.08
N LEU A 250 23.46 5.70 8.05
CA LEU A 250 24.37 6.50 8.86
C LEU A 250 25.22 5.64 9.79
N THR A 251 24.63 4.61 10.42
CA THR A 251 25.33 3.68 11.32
C THR A 251 26.18 2.64 10.59
N GLY A 252 26.10 2.55 9.26
CA GLY A 252 26.80 1.54 8.44
C GLY A 252 28.32 1.68 8.37
N GLY A 253 28.92 2.64 9.10
CA GLY A 253 30.38 2.80 9.25
C GLY A 253 31.13 3.29 8.02
N TYR A 254 30.44 3.47 6.88
CA TYR A 254 31.04 4.05 5.67
C TYR A 254 31.17 5.58 5.76
N TYR A 255 30.18 6.24 6.36
CA TYR A 255 30.13 7.71 6.43
C TYR A 255 30.84 8.31 7.64
N VAL A 256 30.95 7.56 8.74
CA VAL A 256 31.64 8.00 9.96
C VAL A 256 32.78 7.03 10.24
N GLN A 257 34.01 7.50 10.10
CA GLN A 257 35.19 6.81 10.64
C GLN A 257 35.30 7.18 12.12
N VAL A 258 35.06 6.19 12.99
CA VAL A 258 35.33 6.29 14.42
C VAL A 258 36.76 5.86 14.70
#